data_AF-A0A7V2ATG3-F1
#
_entry.id   AF-A0A7V2ATG3-F1
#
_cell.length_a   1.000
_cell.length_b   1.000
_cell.length_c   1.000
_cell.angle_alpha   90.00
_cell.angle_beta   90.00
_cell.angle_gamma   90.00
#
_symmetry.space_group_name_H-M   'P 1'
#
loop_
_entity.id
_entity.type
_entity.pdbx_description
1 polymer ?
#
loop_
_entity_poly.entity_id
_entity_poly.type
_entity_poly.pdbx_seq_one_letter_code
_entity_poly.pdbx_strand_id
1 'polypeptide(L)'
;KVYNEFNPKGFEILGVSLDDTGEKFRGYVEEQGITWPQIFDGKGWNSEVGRLYAVNSIPATFLLDRRGRIRYRDLRGEDLYKAVETLIAEE
;
A
#
# COMPACT_ATOMS: atom_id res chain seq x y z
N LYS A 1 -10.71 -6.48 -4.19
CA LYS A 1 -11.68 -6.98 -3.18
C LYS A 1 -11.54 -6.24 -1.85
N VAL A 2 -10.45 -6.43 -1.09
CA VAL A 2 -10.23 -5.79 0.22
C VAL A 2 -10.50 -4.29 0.18
N TYR A 3 -9.87 -3.57 -0.74
CA TYR A 3 -10.03 -2.12 -0.85
C TYR A 3 -11.49 -1.69 -1.03
N ASN A 4 -12.17 -2.19 -2.07
CA ASN A 4 -13.57 -1.82 -2.37
C ASN A 4 -14.53 -2.11 -1.20
N GLU A 5 -14.24 -3.12 -0.38
CA GLU A 5 -15.10 -3.51 0.73
C GLU A 5 -14.85 -2.71 2.01
N PHE A 6 -13.58 -2.47 2.35
CA PHE A 6 -13.22 -1.80 3.60
C PHE A 6 -12.98 -0.30 3.43
N ASN A 7 -12.83 0.22 2.21
CA ASN A 7 -12.67 1.67 1.98
C ASN A 7 -13.81 2.51 2.55
N PRO A 8 -15.09 2.15 2.33
CA PRO A 8 -16.21 2.86 2.96
C PRO A 8 -16.22 2.75 4.50
N LYS A 9 -15.47 1.81 5.09
CA LYS A 9 -15.37 1.56 6.53
C LYS A 9 -14.15 2.24 7.17
N GLY A 10 -13.44 3.09 6.42
CA GLY A 10 -12.28 3.85 6.91
C GLY A 10 -10.93 3.19 6.67
N PHE A 11 -10.84 2.20 5.78
CA PHE A 11 -9.56 1.66 5.30
C PHE A 11 -9.08 2.41 4.07
N GLU A 12 -7.78 2.70 3.98
CA GLU A 12 -7.17 3.34 2.82
C GLU A 12 -5.91 2.60 2.41
N ILE A 13 -5.64 2.57 1.10
CA ILE A 13 -4.38 2.05 0.56
C ILE A 13 -3.62 3.21 -0.08
N LEU A 14 -2.38 3.39 0.34
CA LEU A 14 -1.45 4.29 -0.31
C LEU A 14 -0.38 3.47 -1.03
N GLY A 15 -0.39 3.50 -2.36
CA GLY A 15 0.68 2.91 -3.15
C GLY A 15 1.90 3.83 -3.20
N VAL A 16 3.09 3.28 -3.04
CA VAL A 16 4.36 4.00 -3.25
C VAL A 16 5.13 3.25 -4.32
N SER A 17 5.25 3.85 -5.50
CA SER A 17 5.99 3.26 -6.61
C SER A 17 7.48 3.53 -6.45
N LEU A 18 8.27 2.49 -6.71
CA LEU A 18 9.73 2.55 -6.84
C LEU A 18 10.15 2.36 -8.31
N ASP A 19 9.26 2.63 -9.27
CA ASP A 19 9.57 2.59 -10.71
C ASP A 19 10.61 3.66 -11.09
N ASP A 20 11.35 3.40 -12.16
CA ASP A 20 12.36 4.33 -12.67
C ASP A 20 11.76 5.50 -13.46
N THR A 21 10.60 5.29 -14.12
CA THR A 21 9.98 6.30 -14.98
C THR A 21 8.49 6.44 -14.72
N GLY A 22 8.02 7.69 -14.73
CA GLY A 22 6.61 8.00 -14.52
C GLY A 22 5.69 7.49 -15.63
N GLU A 23 6.21 7.25 -16.84
CA GLU A 23 5.44 6.68 -17.95
C GLU A 23 5.10 5.22 -17.71
N LYS A 24 6.09 4.38 -17.33
CA LYS A 24 5.85 2.98 -16.96
C LYS A 24 4.89 2.87 -15.80
N PHE A 25 5.10 3.69 -14.77
CA PHE A 25 4.23 3.76 -13.60
C PHE A 25 2.78 4.13 -13.97
N ARG A 26 2.57 5.21 -14.74
CA ARG A 26 1.22 5.62 -15.17
C ARG A 26 0.53 4.54 -16.00
N GLY A 27 1.25 3.96 -16.98
CA GLY A 27 0.72 2.87 -17.80
C GLY A 27 0.28 1.68 -16.96
N TYR A 28 1.07 1.29 -15.94
CA TYR A 28 0.71 0.22 -15.03
C TYR A 28 -0.53 0.55 -14.19
N VAL A 29 -0.63 1.76 -13.64
CA VAL A 29 -1.80 2.21 -12.85
C VAL A 29 -3.08 2.15 -13.69
N GLU A 30 -3.02 2.62 -14.94
CA GLU A 30 -4.14 2.60 -15.88
C GLU A 30 -4.52 1.17 -16.29
N GLU A 31 -3.54 0.35 -16.67
CA GLU A 31 -3.75 -1.04 -17.10
C GLU A 31 -4.37 -1.90 -15.99
N GLN A 32 -3.90 -1.72 -14.75
CA GLN A 32 -4.40 -2.47 -13.59
C GLN A 32 -5.68 -1.88 -12.99
N GLY A 33 -6.16 -0.74 -13.50
CA GLY A 33 -7.34 -0.07 -12.98
C GLY A 33 -7.22 0.29 -11.50
N ILE A 34 -6.03 0.73 -11.07
CA ILE A 34 -5.76 1.04 -9.66
C ILE A 34 -6.45 2.35 -9.30
N THR A 35 -7.40 2.28 -8.37
CA THR A 35 -8.25 3.42 -7.98
C THR A 35 -7.82 4.10 -6.68
N TRP A 36 -6.98 3.46 -5.88
CA TRP A 36 -6.47 4.03 -4.63
C TRP A 36 -5.28 4.96 -4.88
N PRO A 37 -5.05 5.96 -4.01
CA PRO A 37 -3.98 6.93 -4.16
C PRO A 37 -2.61 6.29 -4.37
N GLN A 38 -1.83 6.87 -5.30
CA GLN A 38 -0.47 6.46 -5.59
C GLN A 38 0.50 7.62 -5.43
N ILE A 39 1.70 7.32 -4.93
CA ILE A 39 2.83 8.22 -4.83
C ILE A 39 3.93 7.71 -5.75
N PHE A 40 4.46 8.61 -6.58
CA PHE A 40 5.64 8.40 -7.39
C PHE A 40 6.58 9.59 -7.20
N ASP A 41 7.76 9.35 -6.65
CA ASP A 41 8.78 10.39 -6.42
C ASP A 41 9.91 10.35 -7.46
N GLY A 42 9.93 9.36 -8.35
CA GLY A 42 10.94 9.16 -9.38
C GLY A 42 12.35 8.85 -8.83
N LYS A 43 12.46 8.50 -7.55
CA LYS A 43 13.75 8.19 -6.91
C LYS A 43 14.06 6.70 -6.89
N GLY A 44 13.14 5.85 -7.31
CA GLY A 44 13.28 4.39 -7.29
C GLY A 44 13.70 3.90 -5.91
N TRP A 45 14.73 3.05 -5.85
CA TRP A 45 15.31 2.56 -4.58
C TRP A 45 15.89 3.65 -3.66
N ASN A 46 16.06 4.88 -4.14
CA ASN A 46 16.42 6.05 -3.33
C ASN A 46 15.21 6.82 -2.78
N SER A 47 13.99 6.25 -2.85
CA SER A 47 12.82 6.84 -2.22
C SER A 47 13.03 7.01 -0.70
N GLU A 48 12.66 8.18 -0.19
CA GLU A 48 12.74 8.46 1.24
C GLU A 48 11.80 7.55 2.04
N VAL A 49 10.59 7.33 1.51
CA VAL A 49 9.60 6.44 2.13
C VAL A 49 10.09 4.99 2.10
N GLY A 50 10.62 4.53 0.97
CA GLY A 50 11.19 3.18 0.85
C GLY A 50 12.29 2.91 1.89
N ARG A 51 13.20 3.87 2.09
CA ARG A 51 14.24 3.77 3.13
C ARG A 51 13.68 3.84 4.54
N LEU A 52 12.75 4.76 4.82
CA LEU A 52 12.15 4.94 6.15
C LEU A 52 11.44 3.66 6.63
N TYR A 53 10.81 2.94 5.71
CA TYR A 53 10.13 1.67 5.99
C TYR A 53 11.03 0.44 5.77
N ALA A 54 12.32 0.63 5.51
CA ALA A 54 13.31 -0.43 5.28
C ALA A 54 12.87 -1.44 4.20
N VAL A 55 12.40 -0.94 3.06
CA VAL A 55 12.01 -1.74 1.89
C VAL A 55 13.26 -2.13 1.11
N ASN A 56 13.59 -3.42 1.12
CA ASN A 56 14.74 -3.98 0.38
C ASN A 56 14.33 -4.84 -0.83
N SER A 57 13.04 -5.13 -0.96
CA SER A 57 12.47 -5.92 -2.06
C SER A 57 11.01 -5.55 -2.27
N ILE A 58 10.54 -5.63 -3.51
CA ILE A 58 9.13 -5.45 -3.86
C ILE A 58 8.52 -6.77 -4.35
N PRO A 59 7.22 -7.03 -4.12
CA PRO A 59 6.26 -6.17 -3.39
C PRO A 59 6.47 -6.22 -1.87
N ALA A 60 6.38 -5.06 -1.22
CA ALA A 60 6.36 -4.93 0.24
C ALA A 60 5.03 -4.29 0.67
N THR A 61 4.42 -4.79 1.73
CA THR A 61 3.18 -4.21 2.28
C THR A 61 3.32 -3.91 3.76
N PHE A 62 2.67 -2.83 4.21
CA PHE A 62 2.63 -2.44 5.61
C PHE A 62 1.18 -2.12 5.95
N LEU A 63 0.67 -2.74 7.01
CA LEU A 63 -0.67 -2.44 7.52
C LEU A 63 -0.52 -1.66 8.81
N LEU A 64 -0.95 -0.40 8.77
CA LEU A 64 -0.90 0.51 9.91
C LEU A 64 -2.29 0.62 10.54
N ASP A 65 -2.33 0.80 11.86
CA ASP A 65 -3.57 1.15 12.56
C ASP A 65 -3.86 2.66 12.47
N ARG A 66 -5.03 3.08 12.99
CA ARG A 66 -5.46 4.50 13.02
C ARG A 66 -4.51 5.43 13.78
N ARG A 67 -3.61 4.88 14.59
CA ARG A 67 -2.59 5.63 15.35
C ARG A 67 -1.24 5.68 14.62
N GLY A 68 -1.19 5.18 13.38
CA GLY A 68 0.01 5.15 12.55
C GLY A 68 1.02 4.07 12.96
N ARG A 69 0.62 3.09 13.79
CA ARG A 69 1.53 2.00 14.20
C ARG A 69 1.47 0.88 13.19
N ILE A 70 2.63 0.38 12.76
CA ILE A 70 2.72 -0.81 11.91
C ILE A 70 2.27 -2.01 12.74
N ARG A 71 1.16 -2.63 12.33
CA ARG A 71 0.60 -3.84 12.94
C ARG A 71 1.07 -5.10 12.25
N TYR A 72 1.20 -5.04 10.92
CA TYR A 72 1.64 -6.17 10.11
C TYR A 72 2.50 -5.71 8.93
N ARG A 73 3.30 -6.65 8.42
CA ARG A 73 4.13 -6.49 7.23
C ARG A 73 3.88 -7.66 6.28
N ASP A 74 3.95 -7.39 4.99
CA ASP A 74 3.97 -8.36 3.90
C ASP A 74 2.75 -9.31 3.86
N LEU A 75 1.63 -8.88 4.44
CA LEU A 75 0.35 -9.60 4.36
C LEU A 75 -0.21 -9.57 2.94
N ARG A 76 -0.82 -10.68 2.53
CA ARG A 76 -1.43 -10.89 1.22
C ARG A 76 -2.68 -11.75 1.33
N GLY A 77 -3.50 -11.74 0.28
CA GLY A 77 -4.66 -12.62 0.16
C GLY A 77 -5.59 -12.57 1.36
N GLU A 78 -5.98 -13.75 1.86
CA GLU A 78 -6.90 -13.89 3.00
C GLU A 78 -6.33 -13.35 4.31
N ASP A 79 -5.02 -13.42 4.53
CA ASP A 79 -4.40 -12.91 5.76
C ASP A 79 -4.50 -11.38 5.83
N LEU A 80 -4.30 -10.70 4.70
CA LEU A 80 -4.53 -9.26 4.60
C LEU A 80 -6.00 -8.92 4.88
N TYR A 81 -6.94 -9.67 4.30
CA TYR A 81 -8.37 -9.44 4.49
C TYR A 81 -8.73 -9.52 5.98
N LYS A 82 -8.35 -10.61 6.67
CA LYS A 82 -8.65 -10.82 8.09
C LYS A 82 -8.00 -9.77 8.99
N ALA A 83 -6.77 -9.37 8.67
CA ALA A 83 -6.09 -8.33 9.42
C ALA A 83 -6.79 -6.98 9.30
N VAL A 84 -7.22 -6.60 8.09
CA VAL A 84 -8.00 -5.37 7.88
C VAL A 84 -9.35 -5.44 8.59
N GLU A 85 -10.06 -6.56 8.47
CA GLU A 85 -11.33 -6.78 9.19
C GLU A 85 -11.18 -6.62 10.70
N THR A 86 -10.12 -7.20 11.27
CA THR A 86 -9.79 -7.08 12.70
C THR A 86 -9.51 -5.64 13.09
N LEU A 87 -8.63 -4.95 12.36
CA LEU A 87 -8.23 -3.57 12.69
C LEU A 87 -9.34 -2.54 12.49
N ILE A 88 -10.28 -2.79 11.57
CA ILE A 88 -11.45 -1.93 11.38
C ILE A 88 -12.43 -2.06 12.56
N ALA A 89 -12.49 -3.24 13.20
CA ALA A 89 -13.32 -3.48 14.38
C ALA A 89 -12.66 -2.99 15.69
N GLU A 90 -11.36 -2.71 15.68
CA GLU A 90 -10.67 -2.06 16.78
C GLU A 90 -11.00 -0.55 16.76
N GLU A 91 -11.66 -0.03 17.81
CA GLU A 91 -12.02 1.39 17.94
C GLU A 91 -10.80 2.32 18.04
#